data_AF-L2GWL2-F1
#
_entry.id   AF-L2GWL2-F1
#
_cell.length_a   1.000
_cell.length_b   1.000
_cell.length_c   1.000
_cell.angle_alpha   90.00
_cell.angle_beta   90.00
_cell.angle_gamma   90.00
#
_symmetry.space_group_name_H-M   'P 1'
#
loop_
_entity.id
_entity.type
_entity.pdbx_description
1 polymer ?
#
loop_
_entity_poly.entity_id
_entity_poly.type
_entity_poly.pdbx_seq_one_letter_code
_entity_poly.pdbx_strand_id
1 'polypeptide(L)'
;MSLREKYDIFTKDEPLTKDSLCDLLSSCNRVPPPMDGLSSLPSTFEEFERLATSCREMNSRKDLLKHLVAFNKGSVCMEKEQFEKFLSIGEEYNEEYREELYKFINVKDDMINLEELVEQIIGEVDN
;
A
#
# COMPACT_ATOMS: atom_id res chain seq x y z
N MET A 1 13.07 -7.72 1.53
CA MET A 1 12.95 -8.54 0.32
C MET A 1 13.21 -7.69 -0.91
N SER A 2 14.07 -8.18 -1.80
CA SER A 2 14.37 -7.61 -3.11
C SER A 2 13.18 -7.73 -4.08
N LEU A 3 13.21 -6.96 -5.17
CA LEU A 3 12.24 -7.05 -6.27
C LEU A 3 12.16 -8.48 -6.84
N ARG A 4 13.30 -9.17 -6.93
CA ARG A 4 13.38 -10.54 -7.44
C ARG A 4 12.70 -11.55 -6.52
N GLU A 5 12.99 -11.48 -5.22
CA GLU A 5 12.35 -12.36 -4.24
C GLU A 5 10.82 -12.19 -4.23
N LYS A 6 10.33 -10.95 -4.34
CA LYS A 6 8.89 -10.67 -4.42
C LYS A 6 8.29 -11.25 -5.70
N TYR A 7 8.93 -11.05 -6.86
CA TYR A 7 8.47 -11.64 -8.12
C TYR A 7 8.39 -13.16 -8.04
N ASP A 8 9.45 -13.81 -7.57
CA ASP A 8 9.52 -15.27 -7.49
C ASP A 8 8.45 -15.85 -6.55
N ILE A 9 8.05 -15.15 -5.48
CA ILE A 9 6.93 -15.53 -4.61
C ILE A 9 5.60 -15.50 -5.38
N PHE A 10 5.34 -14.42 -6.11
CA PHE A 10 4.08 -14.22 -6.82
C PHE A 10 3.93 -15.10 -8.06
N THR A 11 5.03 -15.60 -8.63
CA THR A 11 5.01 -16.46 -9.83
C THR A 11 5.36 -17.93 -9.54
N LYS A 12 5.45 -18.31 -8.27
CA LYS A 12 5.95 -19.62 -7.86
C LYS A 12 5.03 -20.76 -8.33
N ASP A 13 3.74 -20.60 -8.07
CA ASP A 13 2.74 -21.66 -8.23
C ASP A 13 1.80 -21.39 -9.42
N GLU A 14 1.57 -20.11 -9.76
CA GLU A 14 0.69 -19.69 -10.85
C GLU A 14 1.27 -18.51 -11.65
N PRO A 15 0.89 -18.36 -12.94
CA PRO A 15 1.22 -17.16 -13.72
C PRO A 15 0.57 -15.91 -13.12
N LEU A 16 1.18 -14.74 -13.36
CA LEU A 16 0.60 -13.46 -12.93
C LEU A 16 -0.76 -13.23 -13.59
N THR A 17 -1.70 -12.72 -12.79
CA THR A 17 -2.96 -12.15 -13.23
C THR A 17 -2.87 -10.62 -13.10
N LYS A 18 -3.88 -9.89 -13.60
CA LYS A 18 -3.93 -8.44 -13.40
C LYS A 18 -3.97 -8.06 -11.91
N ASP A 19 -4.71 -8.86 -11.14
CA ASP A 19 -4.87 -8.64 -9.70
C ASP A 19 -3.56 -8.96 -8.95
N SER A 20 -2.95 -10.12 -9.22
CA SER A 20 -1.69 -10.47 -8.56
C SER A 20 -0.51 -9.58 -8.99
N LEU A 21 -0.57 -8.99 -10.20
CA LEU A 21 0.38 -7.96 -10.63
C LEU A 21 0.16 -6.63 -9.88
N CYS A 22 -1.09 -6.21 -9.63
CA CYS A 22 -1.41 -5.05 -8.80
C CYS A 22 -0.81 -5.23 -7.39
N ASP A 23 -1.02 -6.40 -6.80
CA ASP A 23 -0.52 -6.73 -5.46
C ASP A 23 1.01 -6.78 -5.43
N LEU A 24 1.64 -7.40 -6.43
CA LEU A 24 3.09 -7.45 -6.55
C LEU A 24 3.71 -6.05 -6.68
N LEU A 25 3.15 -5.19 -7.52
CA LEU A 25 3.62 -3.79 -7.67
C LEU A 25 3.44 -3.01 -6.36
N SER A 26 2.29 -3.16 -5.70
CA SER A 26 2.02 -2.53 -4.41
C SER A 26 3.00 -3.00 -3.35
N SER A 27 3.31 -4.30 -3.29
CA SER A 27 4.33 -4.86 -2.38
C SER A 27 5.73 -4.29 -2.66
N CYS A 28 5.99 -3.83 -3.89
CA CYS A 28 7.23 -3.18 -4.31
C CYS A 28 7.20 -1.64 -4.12
N ASN A 29 6.21 -1.10 -3.40
CA ASN A 29 5.97 0.33 -3.24
C ASN A 29 5.84 1.07 -4.58
N ARG A 30 5.25 0.41 -5.59
CA ARG A 30 4.94 0.98 -6.90
C ARG A 30 3.45 1.19 -7.02
N VAL A 31 3.05 2.37 -7.47
CA VAL A 31 1.66 2.64 -7.83
C VAL A 31 1.34 1.88 -9.12
N PRO A 32 0.40 0.91 -9.11
CA PRO A 32 0.09 0.15 -10.30
C PRO A 32 -0.48 1.06 -11.41
N PRO A 33 -0.11 0.85 -12.68
CA PRO A 33 -0.71 1.57 -13.79
C PRO A 33 -2.15 1.08 -14.02
N PRO A 34 -2.98 1.82 -14.80
CA PRO A 34 -4.30 1.34 -15.20
C PRO A 34 -4.20 -0.01 -15.93
N MET A 35 -4.71 -1.08 -15.30
CA MET A 35 -4.57 -2.45 -15.81
C MET A 35 -5.33 -2.73 -17.11
N ASP A 36 -6.30 -1.87 -17.46
CA ASP A 36 -7.02 -1.95 -18.74
C ASP A 36 -6.15 -1.51 -19.93
N GLY A 37 -5.12 -0.69 -19.67
CA GLY A 37 -4.17 -0.23 -20.69
C GLY A 37 -2.96 -1.15 -20.89
N LEU A 38 -2.84 -2.21 -20.08
CA LEU A 38 -1.71 -3.14 -20.18
C LEU A 38 -1.93 -4.13 -21.32
N SER A 39 -1.09 -4.08 -22.36
CA SER A 39 -1.20 -4.97 -23.53
C SER A 39 -0.89 -6.43 -23.22
N SER A 40 -0.05 -6.68 -22.21
CA SER A 40 0.38 -8.02 -21.79
C SER A 40 0.93 -7.97 -20.36
N LEU A 41 0.70 -9.04 -19.60
CA LEU A 41 1.31 -9.22 -18.28
C LEU A 41 2.78 -9.63 -18.43
N PRO A 42 3.68 -9.19 -17.51
CA PRO A 42 5.07 -9.60 -17.56
C PRO A 42 5.19 -11.10 -17.32
N SER A 43 5.93 -11.77 -18.19
CA SER A 43 6.17 -13.22 -18.17
C SER A 43 7.57 -13.57 -17.64
N THR A 44 8.47 -12.60 -17.61
CA THR A 44 9.81 -12.73 -17.02
C THR A 44 10.07 -11.66 -15.97
N PHE A 45 11.06 -11.91 -15.12
CA PHE A 45 11.51 -10.94 -14.13
C PHE A 45 11.97 -9.63 -14.78
N GLU A 46 12.66 -9.68 -15.92
CA GLU A 46 13.14 -8.48 -16.62
C GLU A 46 11.99 -7.64 -17.18
N GLU A 47 10.91 -8.27 -17.65
CA GLU A 47 9.70 -7.56 -18.09
C GLU A 47 9.01 -6.89 -16.90
N PHE A 48 8.91 -7.60 -15.78
CA PHE A 48 8.37 -7.06 -14.53
C PHE A 48 9.23 -5.92 -13.98
N GLU A 49 10.56 -6.06 -13.95
CA GLU A 49 11.48 -5.05 -13.44
C GLU A 49 11.38 -3.75 -14.25
N ARG A 50 11.29 -3.85 -15.58
CA ARG A 50 11.05 -2.68 -16.45
C ARG A 50 9.72 -2.00 -16.13
N LEU A 51 8.66 -2.78 -15.98
CA LEU A 51 7.34 -2.27 -15.61
C LEU A 51 7.40 -1.57 -14.24
N ALA A 52 7.93 -2.24 -13.22
CA ALA A 52 8.05 -1.72 -11.86
C ALA A 52 8.88 -0.43 -11.81
N THR A 53 9.98 -0.37 -12.58
CA THR A 53 10.83 0.83 -12.66
C THR A 53 10.14 1.99 -13.39
N SER A 54 9.26 1.70 -14.36
CA SER A 54 8.44 2.71 -15.02
C SER A 54 7.28 3.22 -14.16
N CYS A 55 6.87 2.43 -13.15
CA CYS A 55 5.82 2.82 -12.23
C CYS A 55 6.33 3.86 -11.24
N ARG A 56 5.45 4.81 -10.94
CA ARG A 56 5.70 5.82 -9.91
C ARG A 56 5.88 5.13 -8.56
N GLU A 57 6.92 5.51 -7.84
CA GLU A 57 7.08 5.09 -6.45
C GLU A 57 5.99 5.70 -5.57
N MET A 58 5.43 4.89 -4.68
CA MET A 58 4.52 5.33 -3.62
C MET A 58 5.30 6.00 -2.47
N ASN A 59 6.44 6.61 -2.77
CA ASN A 59 7.42 7.10 -1.80
C ASN A 59 7.25 8.58 -1.46
N SER A 60 6.18 9.25 -1.92
CA SER A 60 5.92 10.61 -1.48
C SER A 60 4.85 10.63 -0.39
N ARG A 61 5.21 11.19 0.77
CA ARG A 61 4.30 11.60 1.84
C ARG A 61 3.00 12.20 1.30
N LYS A 62 3.13 13.00 0.24
CA LYS A 62 2.00 13.66 -0.42
C LYS A 62 1.04 12.68 -1.11
N ASP A 63 1.53 11.60 -1.71
CA ASP A 63 0.68 10.62 -2.39
C ASP A 63 -0.09 9.76 -1.40
N LEU A 64 0.60 9.22 -0.38
CA LEU A 64 -0.06 8.42 0.65
C LEU A 64 -1.16 9.24 1.35
N LEU A 65 -0.84 10.48 1.74
CA LEU A 65 -1.83 11.40 2.30
C LEU A 65 -2.99 11.64 1.33
N LYS A 66 -2.71 11.92 0.05
CA LYS A 66 -3.75 12.16 -0.96
C LYS A 66 -4.68 10.96 -1.13
N HIS A 67 -4.15 9.74 -1.11
CA HIS A 67 -4.96 8.53 -1.21
C HIS A 67 -5.83 8.31 0.03
N LEU A 68 -5.29 8.50 1.23
CA LEU A 68 -6.05 8.38 2.48
C LEU A 68 -7.14 9.44 2.60
N VAL A 69 -6.84 10.69 2.23
CA VAL A 69 -7.82 11.79 2.22
C VAL A 69 -8.92 11.53 1.18
N ALA A 70 -8.57 11.04 -0.01
CA ALA A 70 -9.55 10.68 -1.03
C ALA A 70 -10.48 9.55 -0.55
N PHE A 71 -9.94 8.54 0.14
CA PHE A 71 -10.73 7.48 0.77
C PHE A 71 -11.65 8.04 1.85
N ASN A 72 -11.16 8.98 2.66
CA ASN A 72 -11.91 9.68 3.71
C ASN A 72 -12.79 10.84 3.18
N LYS A 73 -13.31 10.73 1.96
CA LYS A 73 -14.23 11.71 1.35
C LYS A 73 -13.72 13.16 1.37
N GLY A 74 -12.40 13.34 1.29
CA GLY A 74 -11.75 14.65 1.27
C GLY A 74 -11.39 15.21 2.65
N SER A 75 -11.64 14.49 3.74
CA SER A 75 -11.28 14.93 5.10
C SER A 75 -9.89 14.42 5.51
N VAL A 76 -9.14 15.27 6.21
CA VAL A 76 -7.84 14.93 6.81
C VAL A 76 -8.01 14.26 8.18
N CYS A 77 -9.18 14.41 8.80
CA CYS A 77 -9.52 13.71 10.05
C CYS A 77 -10.42 12.52 9.73
N MET A 78 -9.96 11.32 10.02
CA MET A 78 -10.68 10.06 9.82
C MET A 78 -11.14 9.52 11.18
N GLU A 79 -12.39 9.06 11.26
CA GLU A 79 -12.88 8.36 12.46
C GLU A 79 -12.13 7.05 12.64
N LYS A 80 -11.78 6.71 13.89
CA LYS A 80 -11.10 5.46 14.23
C LYS A 80 -11.83 4.24 13.66
N GLU A 81 -13.15 4.20 13.80
CA GLU A 81 -13.98 3.09 13.27
C GLU A 81 -13.88 2.96 11.73
N GLN A 82 -13.78 4.08 11.01
CA GLN A 82 -13.59 4.06 9.55
C GLN A 82 -12.20 3.56 9.17
N PHE A 83 -11.19 3.92 9.96
CA PHE A 83 -9.84 3.42 9.78
C PHE A 83 -9.74 1.90 10.07
N GLU A 84 -10.41 1.40 11.11
CA GLU A 84 -10.49 -0.04 11.40
C GLU A 84 -11.18 -0.81 10.26
N LYS A 85 -12.26 -0.25 9.71
CA LYS A 85 -12.92 -0.79 8.52
C LYS A 85 -11.95 -0.83 7.33
N PHE A 86 -11.17 0.24 7.12
CA PHE A 86 -10.17 0.29 6.06
C PHE A 86 -9.12 -0.82 6.19
N LEU A 87 -8.57 -1.02 7.40
CA LEU A 87 -7.58 -2.08 7.66
C LEU A 87 -8.14 -3.49 7.44
N SER A 88 -9.44 -3.66 7.64
CA SER A 88 -10.13 -4.94 7.50
C SER A 88 -10.57 -5.28 6.07
N ILE A 89 -10.31 -4.41 5.08
CA ILE A 89 -10.67 -4.65 3.67
C ILE A 89 -9.75 -5.69 3.00
N GLY A 90 -8.51 -5.84 3.46
CA GLY A 90 -7.51 -6.72 2.85
C GLY A 90 -7.49 -8.14 3.43
N GLU A 91 -6.96 -8.27 4.66
CA GLU A 91 -6.89 -9.52 5.41
C GLU A 91 -7.39 -9.30 6.85
N GLU A 92 -7.68 -10.38 7.59
CA GLU A 92 -7.93 -10.29 9.03
C GLU A 92 -6.71 -9.69 9.73
N TYR A 93 -6.82 -8.40 10.03
CA TYR A 93 -5.81 -7.70 10.80
C TYR A 93 -5.82 -8.24 12.24
N ASN A 94 -4.76 -8.96 12.63
CA ASN A 94 -4.69 -9.59 13.94
C ASN A 94 -4.85 -8.54 15.06
N GLU A 95 -5.48 -8.91 16.17
CA GLU A 95 -5.80 -7.98 17.26
C GLU A 95 -4.54 -7.44 17.98
N GLU A 96 -3.47 -8.24 18.07
CA GLU A 96 -2.16 -7.84 18.63
C GLU A 96 -1.49 -6.75 17.77
N TYR A 97 -1.44 -6.91 16.45
CA TYR A 97 -0.95 -5.90 15.50
C TYR A 97 -1.84 -4.64 15.54
N ARG A 98 -3.14 -4.79 15.78
CA ARG A 98 -4.07 -3.65 15.99
C ARG A 98 -3.70 -2.84 17.22
N GLU A 99 -3.49 -3.52 18.35
CA GLU A 99 -3.07 -2.85 19.58
C GLU A 99 -1.70 -2.19 19.44
N GLU A 100 -0.75 -2.84 18.75
CA GLU A 100 0.55 -2.24 18.49
C GLU A 100 0.43 -0.99 17.61
N LEU A 101 -0.31 -1.08 16.49
CA LEU A 101 -0.55 0.06 15.59
C LEU A 101 -1.11 1.28 16.36
N TYR A 102 -2.10 1.07 17.23
CA TYR A 102 -2.71 2.15 18.00
C TYR A 102 -1.82 2.74 19.10
N LYS A 103 -0.70 2.12 19.45
CA LYS A 103 0.32 2.76 20.30
C LYS A 103 1.09 3.84 19.55
N PHE A 104 1.18 3.72 18.22
CA PHE A 104 1.87 4.68 17.36
C PHE A 104 0.94 5.77 16.84
N ILE A 105 -0.30 5.41 16.52
CA ILE A 105 -1.29 6.36 16.00
C ILE A 105 -1.79 7.28 17.11
N ASN A 106 -1.69 8.59 16.87
CA ASN A 106 -2.27 9.60 17.74
C ASN A 106 -3.79 9.71 17.52
N VAL A 107 -4.57 8.98 18.33
CA VAL A 107 -6.04 9.08 18.32
C VAL A 107 -6.48 10.13 19.36
N LYS A 108 -7.21 11.16 18.92
CA LYS A 108 -7.80 12.20 19.77
C LYS A 108 -9.30 12.31 19.49
N ASP A 109 -10.13 12.23 20.52
CA ASP A 109 -11.59 12.28 20.40
C ASP A 109 -12.14 11.29 19.35
N ASP A 110 -11.60 10.06 19.33
CA ASP A 110 -11.89 9.00 18.35
C ASP A 110 -11.59 9.37 16.87
N MET A 111 -10.79 10.40 16.66
CA MET A 111 -10.34 10.86 15.35
C MET A 111 -8.83 10.65 15.17
N ILE A 112 -8.45 10.29 13.96
CA ILE A 112 -7.08 10.11 13.49
C ILE A 112 -6.77 11.23 12.50
N ASN A 113 -5.70 12.00 12.75
CA ASN A 113 -5.19 12.96 11.78
C ASN A 113 -4.32 12.21 10.76
N LEU A 114 -4.75 12.20 9.50
CA LEU A 114 -4.07 11.50 8.41
C LEU A 114 -2.72 12.13 8.05
N GLU A 115 -2.51 13.42 8.29
CA GLU A 115 -1.19 14.05 8.12
C GLU A 115 -0.22 13.51 9.16
N GLU A 116 -0.60 13.54 10.44
CA GLU A 116 0.23 13.00 11.54
C GLU A 116 0.53 11.51 11.33
N LEU A 117 -0.49 10.73 10.95
CA LEU A 117 -0.34 9.29 10.65
C LEU A 117 0.69 9.04 9.56
N VAL A 118 0.61 9.77 8.44
CA VAL A 118 1.52 9.60 7.32
C VAL A 118 2.94 10.07 7.69
N GLU A 119 3.07 11.12 8.50
CA GLU A 119 4.37 11.55 9.03
C GLU A 119 5.02 10.50 9.93
N GLN A 120 4.24 9.86 10.79
CA GLN A 120 4.70 8.78 11.67
C GLN A 120 5.15 7.55 10.87
N ILE A 121 4.35 7.12 9.88
CA ILE A 121 4.67 5.95 9.05
C ILE A 121 5.93 6.17 8.21
N ILE A 122 6.09 7.35 7.60
CA ILE A 122 7.23 7.62 6.71
C ILE A 122 8.50 7.97 7.51
N GLY A 123 8.36 8.65 8.65
CA GLY A 123 9.50 8.99 9.52
C GLY A 123 10.24 7.77 10.09
N GLU A 124 9.60 6.61 10.15
CA GLU A 124 10.22 5.34 10.54
C GLU A 124 11.01 4.66 9.41
N VAL A 125 10.71 4.95 8.13
CA VAL A 125 11.40 4.32 6.98
C VAL A 125 12.80 4.91 6.75
N ASP A 126 13.06 6.10 7.28
CA ASP A 126 14.34 6.83 7.16
C ASP A 126 15.29 6.67 8.38
N ASN A 127 14.95 5.82 9.37
CA ASN A 127 15.82 5.48 10.52
C ASN A 127 16.26 4.01 10.50
#